data_AF-A0A9N9KEL2-F1
#
_entry.id   AF-A0A9N9KEL2-F1
#
_cell.length_a   1.000
_cell.length_b   1.000
_cell.length_c   1.000
_cell.angle_alpha   90.00
_cell.angle_beta   90.00
_cell.angle_gamma   90.00
#
_symmetry.space_group_name_H-M   'P 1'
#
loop_
_entity.id
_entity.type
_entity.pdbx_description
1 polymer ?
#
loop_
_entity_poly.entity_id
_entity_poly.type
_entity_poly.pdbx_seq_one_letter_code
_entity_poly.pdbx_strand_id
1 'polypeptide(L)'
;QKEMERSARERINALKNNDEEAYMKLVDEHKDERITHLLRQTDRFLETLTEAVLEHQRDHMKNNKTNNVNSDDTETETVADGEDGKKIDYLAIAHKVQEEVEQPNILLGGILKDYQIQGLKWMNERGPYLIIVPLSTMTNWVLEFEKWAPSIKICTYKGTPPTRKLLQKKYLKNPECQVFLTTYEYIIKDKA
;
A
#
# COMPACT_ATOMS: atom_id res chain seq x y z
N GLN A 1 34.01 -25.61 8.12
CA GLN A 1 33.52 -25.29 6.75
C GLN A 1 32.42 -26.24 6.31
N LYS A 2 32.64 -27.57 6.34
CA LYS A 2 31.63 -28.58 5.99
C LYS A 2 30.37 -28.56 6.88
N GLU A 3 30.51 -28.26 8.17
CA GLU A 3 29.39 -28.15 9.11
C GLU A 3 28.57 -26.87 8.93
N MET A 4 29.23 -25.74 8.60
CA MET A 4 28.54 -24.49 8.24
C MET A 4 27.74 -24.65 6.94
N GLU A 5 28.27 -25.39 5.96
CA GLU A 5 27.55 -25.67 4.71
C GLU A 5 26.35 -26.60 4.94
N ARG A 6 26.49 -27.60 5.82
CA ARG A 6 25.43 -28.54 6.18
C ARG A 6 24.27 -27.83 6.89
N SER A 7 24.57 -27.02 7.88
CA SER A 7 23.57 -26.23 8.61
C SER A 7 22.88 -25.19 7.74
N ALA A 8 23.60 -24.50 6.85
CA ALA A 8 23.01 -23.60 5.88
C ALA A 8 22.03 -24.33 4.94
N ARG A 9 22.38 -25.56 4.52
CA ARG A 9 21.52 -26.40 3.68
C ARG A 9 20.28 -26.88 4.41
N GLU A 10 20.41 -27.26 5.68
CA GLU A 10 19.28 -27.66 6.53
C GLU A 10 18.30 -26.50 6.76
N ARG A 11 18.80 -25.27 6.98
CA ARG A 11 17.98 -24.04 7.05
C ARG A 11 17.22 -23.75 5.75
N ILE A 12 17.91 -23.83 4.60
CA ILE A 12 17.26 -23.64 3.29
C ILE A 12 16.20 -24.73 3.04
N ASN A 13 16.43 -25.95 3.52
CA ASN A 13 15.48 -27.05 3.37
C ASN A 13 14.24 -26.86 4.26
N ALA A 14 14.41 -26.36 5.49
CA ALA A 14 13.30 -25.98 6.36
C ALA A 14 12.44 -24.86 5.73
N LEU A 15 13.08 -23.83 5.16
CA LEU A 15 12.38 -22.78 4.41
C LEU A 15 11.62 -23.32 3.19
N LYS A 16 12.22 -24.25 2.44
CA LYS A 16 11.56 -24.88 1.28
C LYS A 16 10.34 -25.69 1.64
N ASN A 17 10.31 -26.24 2.86
CA ASN A 17 9.22 -27.06 3.37
C ASN A 17 8.19 -26.23 4.15
N ASN A 18 8.31 -24.89 4.18
CA ASN A 18 7.48 -23.99 4.98
C ASN A 18 7.44 -24.34 6.49
N ASP A 19 8.53 -24.92 7.01
CA ASP A 19 8.66 -25.27 8.43
C ASP A 19 9.37 -24.13 9.17
N GLU A 20 8.59 -23.16 9.64
CA GLU A 20 9.09 -21.97 10.33
C GLU A 20 9.70 -22.30 11.71
N GLU A 21 9.15 -23.29 12.41
CA GLU A 21 9.60 -23.67 13.76
C GLU A 21 10.99 -24.33 13.71
N ALA A 22 11.19 -25.25 12.76
CA ALA A 22 12.50 -25.86 12.53
C ALA A 22 13.54 -24.84 12.06
N TYR A 23 13.13 -23.89 11.20
CA TYR A 23 14.01 -22.80 10.77
C TYR A 23 14.44 -21.92 11.95
N MET A 24 13.51 -21.56 12.84
CA MET A 24 13.79 -20.67 13.94
C MET A 24 14.78 -21.29 14.95
N LYS A 25 14.59 -22.59 15.24
CA LYS A 25 15.51 -23.37 16.08
C LYS A 25 16.93 -23.43 15.50
N LEU A 26 17.07 -23.61 14.19
CA LEU A 26 18.36 -23.64 13.49
C LEU A 26 19.03 -22.25 13.39
N VAL A 27 18.27 -21.16 13.49
CA VAL A 27 18.81 -19.79 13.56
C VAL A 27 19.34 -19.50 14.96
N ASP A 28 18.61 -19.90 16.00
CA ASP A 28 19.01 -19.72 17.39
C ASP A 28 20.23 -20.58 17.76
N GLU A 29 20.31 -21.82 17.28
CA GLU A 29 21.44 -22.74 17.53
C GLU A 29 22.78 -22.20 17.01
N HIS A 30 22.73 -21.53 15.86
CA HIS A 30 23.91 -21.00 15.18
C HIS A 30 24.23 -19.54 15.55
N LYS A 31 23.46 -18.94 16.48
CA LYS A 31 23.69 -17.59 17.01
C LYS A 31 23.94 -16.54 15.92
N ASP A 32 23.17 -16.58 14.83
CA ASP A 32 23.25 -15.52 13.83
C ASP A 32 22.60 -14.25 14.36
N GLU A 33 23.35 -13.50 15.18
CA GLU A 33 22.88 -12.29 15.87
C GLU A 33 22.23 -11.30 14.92
N ARG A 34 22.71 -11.21 13.68
CA ARG A 34 22.14 -10.34 12.65
C ARG A 34 20.75 -10.77 12.18
N ILE A 35 20.51 -12.06 11.98
CA ILE A 35 19.21 -12.57 11.51
C ILE A 35 18.20 -12.43 12.65
N THR A 36 18.57 -12.82 13.86
CA THR A 36 17.73 -12.62 15.06
C THR A 36 17.43 -11.15 15.30
N HIS A 37 18.40 -10.24 15.08
CA HIS A 37 18.17 -8.80 15.18
C HIS A 37 17.18 -8.29 14.14
N LEU A 38 17.32 -8.70 12.87
CA LEU A 38 16.40 -8.30 11.79
C LEU A 38 14.99 -8.85 11.99
N LEU A 39 14.84 -10.09 12.46
CA LEU A 39 13.55 -10.69 12.79
C LEU A 39 12.87 -9.91 13.91
N ARG A 40 13.58 -9.64 15.02
CA ARG A 40 13.04 -8.81 16.13
C ARG A 40 12.66 -7.40 15.69
N GLN A 41 13.44 -6.78 14.80
CA GLN A 41 13.10 -5.48 14.23
C GLN A 41 11.83 -5.54 13.37
N THR A 42 11.68 -6.61 12.57
CA THR A 42 10.51 -6.82 11.71
C THR A 42 9.27 -7.09 12.54
N ASP A 43 9.36 -7.93 13.58
CA ASP A 43 8.26 -8.24 14.48
C ASP A 43 7.76 -6.99 15.21
N ARG A 44 8.68 -6.19 15.78
CA ARG A 44 8.32 -4.91 16.42
C ARG A 44 7.65 -3.93 15.44
N PHE A 45 8.12 -3.90 14.20
CA PHE A 45 7.53 -3.06 13.17
C PHE A 45 6.12 -3.54 12.80
N LEU A 46 5.91 -4.86 12.67
CA LEU A 46 4.60 -5.45 12.39
C LEU A 46 3.61 -5.18 13.52
N GLU A 47 4.01 -5.28 14.79
CA GLU A 47 3.16 -4.93 15.94
C GLU A 47 2.70 -3.47 15.86
N THR A 48 3.66 -2.54 15.69
CA THR A 48 3.38 -1.10 15.60
C THR A 48 2.45 -0.78 14.43
N LEU A 49 2.66 -1.45 13.29
CA LEU A 49 1.87 -1.22 12.09
C LEU A 49 0.47 -1.83 12.21
N THR A 50 0.33 -2.98 12.88
CA THR A 50 -0.96 -3.59 13.19
C THR A 50 -1.81 -2.67 14.07
N GLU A 51 -1.21 -2.08 15.11
CA GLU A 51 -1.88 -1.10 15.97
C GLU A 51 -2.34 0.14 15.17
N ALA A 52 -1.45 0.69 14.33
CA ALA A 52 -1.78 1.84 13.48
C ALA A 52 -2.90 1.53 12.47
N VAL A 53 -2.92 0.32 11.90
CA VAL A 53 -3.99 -0.11 10.98
C VAL A 53 -5.33 -0.22 11.70
N LEU A 54 -5.35 -0.79 12.91
CA LEU A 54 -6.56 -0.88 13.73
C LEU A 54 -7.09 0.51 14.09
N GLU A 55 -6.21 1.46 14.41
CA GLU A 55 -6.59 2.85 14.67
C GLU A 55 -7.16 3.53 13.42
N HIS A 56 -6.49 3.42 12.28
CA HIS A 56 -6.94 3.99 11.01
C HIS A 56 -8.31 3.41 10.57
N GLN A 57 -8.53 2.10 10.74
CA GLN A 57 -9.83 1.47 10.47
C GLN A 57 -10.94 2.03 11.37
N ARG A 58 -10.64 2.25 12.66
CA ARG A 58 -11.59 2.82 13.63
C ARG A 58 -11.99 4.24 13.24
N ASP A 59 -11.04 5.06 12.80
CA ASP A 59 -11.31 6.42 12.36
C ASP A 59 -12.11 6.47 11.06
N HIS A 60 -11.83 5.56 10.10
CA HIS A 60 -12.62 5.44 8.88
C HIS A 60 -14.08 5.05 9.18
N MET A 61 -14.34 4.15 10.14
CA MET A 61 -15.70 3.82 10.57
C MET A 61 -16.40 4.99 11.28
N LYS A 62 -15.69 5.76 12.11
CA LYS A 62 -16.25 6.94 12.80
C LYS A 62 -16.64 8.04 11.81
N ASN A 63 -15.80 8.33 10.81
CA ASN A 63 -16.12 9.29 9.74
C ASN A 63 -17.28 8.85 8.85
N ASN A 64 -17.52 7.54 8.71
CA ASN A 64 -18.67 7.03 7.96
C ASN A 64 -19.97 7.04 8.80
N LYS A 65 -19.87 6.82 10.13
CA LYS A 65 -21.01 6.89 11.07
C LYS A 65 -21.50 8.33 11.32
N THR A 66 -20.67 9.36 11.20
CA THR A 66 -21.10 10.77 11.38
C THR A 66 -22.05 11.27 10.29
N ASN A 67 -22.22 10.55 9.17
CA ASN A 67 -23.21 10.84 8.12
C ASN A 67 -24.54 10.08 8.27
N ASN A 68 -24.71 9.20 9.27
CA ASN A 68 -25.96 8.48 9.48
C ASN A 68 -26.31 8.46 10.99
N VAL A 69 -27.13 9.42 11.41
CA VAL A 69 -27.63 9.53 12.78
C VAL A 69 -28.66 8.44 13.03
N ASN A 70 -28.22 7.36 13.68
CA ASN A 70 -28.90 6.51 14.66
C ASN A 70 -28.53 5.04 14.48
N SER A 71 -27.71 4.53 15.38
CA SER A 71 -28.06 3.36 16.20
C SER A 71 -26.93 3.09 17.19
N ASP A 72 -27.37 3.00 18.44
CA ASP A 72 -26.67 2.50 19.61
C ASP A 72 -25.98 1.15 19.36
N ASP A 73 -25.04 0.82 20.24
CA ASP A 73 -24.37 -0.48 20.37
C ASP A 73 -23.47 -0.94 19.21
N THR A 74 -22.16 -0.75 19.39
CA THR A 74 -21.22 -1.79 18.97
C THR A 74 -20.06 -1.81 19.94
N GLU A 75 -20.02 -2.90 20.71
CA GLU A 75 -18.96 -3.27 21.62
C GLU A 75 -17.60 -2.93 21.02
N THR A 76 -16.79 -2.22 21.79
CA THR A 76 -15.37 -2.11 21.47
C THR A 76 -14.82 -3.51 21.65
N GLU A 77 -14.67 -4.26 20.56
CA GLU A 77 -13.71 -5.37 20.51
C GLU A 77 -12.34 -4.74 20.79
N THR A 78 -12.02 -4.54 22.08
CA THR A 78 -10.66 -4.63 22.55
C THR A 78 -10.24 -6.02 22.09
N VAL A 79 -9.37 -6.07 21.07
CA VAL A 79 -8.73 -7.31 20.66
C VAL A 79 -8.05 -7.80 21.93
N ALA A 80 -8.69 -8.79 22.55
CA ALA A 80 -8.25 -9.36 23.79
C ALA A 80 -6.81 -9.80 23.58
N ASP A 81 -5.97 -9.46 24.56
CA ASP A 81 -4.71 -10.12 24.80
C ASP A 81 -4.99 -11.63 24.73
N GLY A 82 -4.58 -12.24 23.61
CA GLY A 82 -4.81 -13.65 23.39
C GLY A 82 -3.93 -14.40 24.37
N GLU A 83 -4.54 -15.05 25.35
CA GLU A 83 -3.90 -15.97 26.30
C GLU A 83 -3.18 -17.17 25.64
N ASP A 84 -3.14 -17.23 24.31
CA ASP A 84 -2.27 -18.14 23.57
C ASP A 84 -1.42 -17.28 22.64
N GLY A 85 -0.09 -17.40 22.74
CA GLY A 85 0.92 -16.67 21.95
C GLY A 85 0.90 -16.90 20.42
N LYS A 86 -0.28 -17.00 19.82
CA LYS A 86 -0.51 -16.92 18.39
C LYS A 86 -0.21 -15.49 17.94
N LYS A 87 0.94 -15.36 17.30
CA LYS A 87 1.37 -14.19 16.54
C LYS A 87 0.19 -13.62 15.77
N ILE A 88 -0.15 -12.37 16.07
CA ILE A 88 -1.23 -11.65 15.40
C ILE A 88 -0.93 -11.66 13.90
N ASP A 89 -1.81 -12.27 13.10
CA ASP A 89 -1.63 -12.33 11.65
C ASP A 89 -1.96 -10.96 11.05
N TYR A 90 -0.92 -10.16 10.87
CA TYR A 90 -0.99 -8.85 10.24
C TYR A 90 -1.74 -8.88 8.90
N LEU A 91 -1.55 -9.93 8.08
CA LEU A 91 -2.18 -10.03 6.77
C LEU A 91 -3.71 -10.14 6.89
N ALA A 92 -4.18 -10.93 7.85
CA ALA A 92 -5.61 -11.08 8.12
C ALA A 92 -6.24 -9.79 8.66
N ILE A 93 -5.51 -9.03 9.49
CA ILE A 93 -6.01 -7.75 10.05
C ILE A 93 -6.01 -6.64 8.99
N ALA A 94 -4.94 -6.54 8.20
CA ALA A 94 -4.84 -5.54 7.14
C ALA A 94 -5.91 -5.73 6.05
N HIS A 95 -6.28 -6.98 5.74
CA HIS A 95 -7.31 -7.32 4.75
C HIS A 95 -8.67 -7.72 5.37
N LYS A 96 -8.93 -7.35 6.63
CA LYS A 96 -10.20 -7.66 7.32
C LYS A 96 -11.42 -7.10 6.60
N VAL A 97 -11.28 -5.94 5.95
CA VAL A 97 -12.32 -5.35 5.11
C VAL A 97 -12.11 -5.84 3.67
N GLN A 98 -12.88 -6.85 3.27
CA GLN A 98 -12.93 -7.30 1.88
C GLN A 98 -14.13 -6.67 1.19
N GLU A 99 -13.89 -5.73 0.29
CA GLU A 99 -14.93 -5.22 -0.61
C GLU A 99 -14.96 -6.07 -1.89
N GLU A 100 -16.15 -6.39 -2.38
CA GLU A 100 -16.32 -6.87 -3.75
C GLU A 100 -16.13 -5.69 -4.69
N VAL A 101 -15.17 -5.80 -5.59
CA VAL A 101 -14.78 -4.73 -6.50
C VAL A 101 -15.09 -5.13 -7.92
N GLU A 102 -15.94 -4.36 -8.57
CA GLU A 102 -16.21 -4.45 -10.01
C GLU A 102 -15.46 -3.33 -10.75
N GLN A 103 -15.34 -3.45 -12.07
CA GLN A 103 -14.76 -2.39 -12.89
C GLN A 103 -15.58 -1.09 -12.72
N PRO A 104 -14.94 0.03 -12.35
CA PRO A 104 -15.62 1.32 -12.28
C PRO A 104 -16.20 1.73 -13.64
N ASN A 105 -17.43 2.26 -13.64
CA ASN A 105 -18.12 2.73 -14.85
C ASN A 105 -17.40 3.91 -15.57
N ILE A 106 -16.41 4.51 -14.91
CA ILE A 106 -15.54 5.56 -15.47
C ILE A 106 -14.52 4.96 -16.46
N LEU A 107 -14.17 3.68 -16.31
CA LEU A 107 -13.24 3.01 -17.21
C LEU A 107 -13.94 2.61 -18.52
N LEU A 108 -13.63 3.35 -19.58
CA LEU A 108 -14.05 3.10 -20.95
C LEU A 108 -12.93 2.41 -21.74
N GLY A 109 -13.24 1.83 -22.91
CA GLY A 109 -12.21 1.31 -23.83
C GLY A 109 -11.75 -0.13 -23.60
N GLY A 110 -12.40 -0.88 -22.70
CA GLY A 110 -12.19 -2.33 -22.52
C GLY A 110 -12.72 -2.86 -21.20
N ILE A 111 -12.67 -4.18 -21.03
CA ILE A 111 -13.00 -4.86 -19.78
C ILE A 111 -11.70 -5.27 -19.08
N LEU A 112 -11.60 -5.02 -17.78
CA LEU A 112 -10.48 -5.46 -16.96
C LEU A 112 -10.44 -6.99 -16.87
N LYS A 113 -9.24 -7.56 -16.97
CA LYS A 113 -9.02 -8.99 -16.75
C LYS A 113 -9.09 -9.31 -15.25
N ASP A 114 -9.35 -10.57 -14.92
CA ASP A 114 -9.52 -11.02 -13.53
C ASP A 114 -8.35 -10.64 -12.61
N TYR A 115 -7.11 -10.75 -13.08
CA TYR A 115 -5.94 -10.34 -12.28
C TYR A 115 -5.88 -8.83 -12.02
N GLN A 116 -6.46 -8.01 -12.89
CA GLN A 116 -6.53 -6.56 -12.73
C GLN A 116 -7.63 -6.18 -11.73
N ILE A 117 -8.77 -6.89 -11.77
CA ILE A 117 -9.83 -6.76 -10.76
C ILE A 117 -9.31 -7.18 -9.40
N GLN A 118 -8.60 -8.31 -9.32
CA GLN A 118 -7.94 -8.73 -8.09
C GLN A 118 -7.03 -7.62 -7.60
N GLY A 119 -6.14 -7.07 -8.45
CA GLY A 119 -5.28 -5.93 -8.13
C GLY A 119 -6.04 -4.70 -7.62
N LEU A 120 -7.18 -4.36 -8.22
CA LEU A 120 -8.00 -3.23 -7.81
C LEU A 120 -8.58 -3.43 -6.39
N LYS A 121 -8.96 -4.66 -6.04
CA LYS A 121 -9.37 -5.03 -4.67
C LYS A 121 -8.30 -4.72 -3.62
N TRP A 122 -7.02 -4.72 -3.98
CA TRP A 122 -5.92 -4.40 -3.06
C TRP A 122 -5.64 -2.89 -2.92
N MET A 123 -6.18 -2.01 -3.76
CA MET A 123 -5.73 -0.61 -3.90
C MET A 123 -6.86 0.44 -3.80
N ASN A 124 -7.99 0.14 -3.17
CA ASN A 124 -9.16 1.01 -3.16
C ASN A 124 -9.03 2.22 -2.19
N GLU A 125 -8.28 3.25 -2.59
CA GLU A 125 -8.17 4.52 -1.85
C GLU A 125 -8.67 5.71 -2.68
N ARG A 126 -9.43 6.63 -2.07
CA ARG A 126 -9.95 7.86 -2.70
C ARG A 126 -9.08 9.07 -2.33
N GLY A 127 -8.64 9.86 -3.31
CA GLY A 127 -7.92 11.11 -3.03
C GLY A 127 -7.57 11.92 -4.28
N PRO A 128 -6.92 13.09 -4.10
CA PRO A 128 -6.13 13.67 -5.18
C PRO A 128 -4.93 12.75 -5.46
N TYR A 129 -4.80 12.25 -6.69
CA TYR A 129 -3.75 11.29 -7.03
C TYR A 129 -2.52 12.00 -7.59
N LEU A 130 -1.35 11.73 -7.00
CA LEU A 130 -0.06 12.15 -7.57
C LEU A 130 0.60 10.96 -8.26
N ILE A 131 0.76 11.05 -9.57
CA ILE A 131 1.38 10.02 -10.40
C ILE A 131 2.75 10.54 -10.89
N ILE A 132 3.80 9.81 -10.56
CA ILE A 132 5.18 10.15 -10.91
C ILE A 132 5.67 9.14 -11.94
N VAL A 133 6.03 9.63 -13.13
CA VAL A 133 6.44 8.79 -14.25
C VAL A 133 7.73 9.31 -14.90
N PRO A 134 8.49 8.43 -15.58
CA PRO A 134 9.56 8.88 -16.46
C PRO A 134 9.05 9.88 -17.50
N LEU A 135 9.86 10.88 -17.85
CA LEU A 135 9.47 11.91 -18.82
C LEU A 135 9.09 11.31 -20.19
N SER A 136 9.79 10.23 -20.58
CA SER A 136 9.56 9.52 -21.85
C SER A 136 8.20 8.85 -21.95
N THR A 137 7.62 8.41 -20.84
CA THR A 137 6.33 7.69 -20.82
C THR A 137 5.15 8.60 -20.49
N MET A 138 5.39 9.85 -20.10
CA MET A 138 4.35 10.79 -19.69
C MET A 138 3.28 11.03 -20.78
N THR A 139 3.69 11.14 -22.05
CA THR A 139 2.72 11.27 -23.16
C THR A 139 1.84 10.03 -23.27
N ASN A 140 2.41 8.83 -23.08
CA ASN A 140 1.64 7.60 -23.11
C ASN A 140 0.61 7.56 -21.98
N TRP A 141 0.99 7.95 -20.76
CA TRP A 141 0.06 8.04 -19.63
C TRP A 141 -1.12 8.97 -19.91
N VAL A 142 -0.88 10.14 -20.53
CA VAL A 142 -1.96 11.05 -20.92
C VAL A 142 -2.91 10.38 -21.91
N LEU A 143 -2.38 9.70 -22.94
CA LEU A 143 -3.21 8.98 -23.91
C LEU A 143 -4.03 7.85 -23.30
N GLU A 144 -3.43 7.08 -22.37
CA GLU A 144 -4.15 6.03 -21.67
C GLU A 144 -5.30 6.61 -20.84
N PHE A 145 -5.10 7.73 -20.17
CA PHE A 145 -6.20 8.37 -19.45
C PHE A 145 -7.29 8.92 -20.38
N GLU A 146 -6.93 9.55 -21.50
CA GLU A 146 -7.90 10.03 -22.49
C GLU A 146 -8.72 8.88 -23.08
N LYS A 147 -8.08 7.73 -23.29
CA LYS A 147 -8.73 6.52 -23.81
C LYS A 147 -9.58 5.81 -22.77
N TRP A 148 -9.01 5.57 -21.59
CA TRP A 148 -9.60 4.70 -20.58
C TRP A 148 -10.45 5.44 -19.56
N ALA A 149 -10.19 6.70 -19.26
CA ALA A 149 -10.94 7.45 -18.26
C ALA A 149 -11.08 8.94 -18.63
N PRO A 150 -11.75 9.27 -19.75
CA PRO A 150 -11.81 10.63 -20.28
C PRO A 150 -12.50 11.64 -19.35
N SER A 151 -13.33 11.16 -18.42
CA SER A 151 -13.99 12.03 -17.44
C SER A 151 -13.04 12.50 -16.32
N ILE A 152 -11.85 11.90 -16.20
CA ILE A 152 -10.87 12.28 -15.17
C ILE A 152 -10.05 13.47 -15.63
N LYS A 153 -10.08 14.56 -14.86
CA LYS A 153 -9.28 15.76 -15.14
C LYS A 153 -7.84 15.59 -14.67
N ILE A 154 -6.91 15.54 -15.63
CA ILE A 154 -5.47 15.38 -15.36
C ILE A 154 -4.72 16.69 -15.57
N CYS A 155 -3.86 16.99 -14.61
CA CYS A 155 -2.95 18.13 -14.63
C CYS A 155 -1.52 17.64 -14.86
N THR A 156 -1.01 17.86 -16.07
CA THR A 156 0.40 17.57 -16.37
C THR A 156 1.29 18.70 -15.89
N TYR A 157 2.36 18.35 -15.18
CA TYR A 157 3.38 19.26 -14.72
C TYR A 157 4.67 19.06 -15.53
N LYS A 158 4.88 19.91 -16.53
CA LYS A 158 6.03 19.84 -17.45
C LYS A 158 6.43 21.18 -18.03
N GLY A 159 7.64 21.24 -18.58
CA GLY A 159 8.13 22.39 -19.35
C GLY A 159 9.14 23.26 -18.60
N THR A 160 9.35 24.47 -19.11
CA THR A 160 10.35 25.42 -18.59
C THR A 160 9.92 26.03 -17.25
N PRO A 161 10.85 26.54 -16.41
CA PRO A 161 10.51 27.13 -15.12
C PRO A 161 9.41 28.21 -15.14
N PRO A 162 9.37 29.14 -16.12
CA PRO A 162 8.27 30.11 -16.22
C PRO A 162 6.90 29.46 -16.45
N THR A 163 6.84 28.47 -17.36
CA THR A 163 5.62 27.70 -17.62
C THR A 163 5.17 26.95 -16.38
N ARG A 164 6.10 26.32 -15.66
CA ARG A 164 5.80 25.60 -14.41
C ARG A 164 5.25 26.52 -13.32
N LYS A 165 5.79 27.73 -13.13
CA LYS A 165 5.21 28.74 -12.21
C LYS A 165 3.78 29.11 -12.57
N LEU A 166 3.48 29.23 -13.87
CA LEU A 166 2.11 29.48 -14.33
C LEU A 166 1.19 28.27 -14.05
N LEU A 167 1.68 27.05 -14.29
CA LEU A 167 0.95 25.81 -13.99
C LEU A 167 0.67 25.67 -12.49
N GLN A 168 1.65 25.94 -11.62
CA GLN A 168 1.44 25.96 -10.16
C GLN A 168 0.31 26.92 -9.78
N LYS A 169 0.36 28.17 -10.28
CA LYS A 169 -0.68 29.17 -10.00
C LYS A 169 -2.06 28.77 -10.55
N LYS A 170 -2.09 28.07 -11.69
CA LYS A 170 -3.33 27.54 -12.30
C LYS A 170 -3.90 26.40 -11.47
N TYR A 171 -3.07 25.46 -11.02
CA TYR A 171 -3.50 24.27 -10.29
C TYR A 171 -3.85 24.56 -8.83
N LEU A 172 -3.11 25.46 -8.16
CA LEU A 172 -3.41 25.87 -6.77
C LEU A 172 -4.75 26.61 -6.65
N LYS A 173 -5.27 27.13 -7.76
CA LYS A 173 -6.56 27.83 -7.83
C LYS A 173 -7.69 26.96 -8.37
N ASN A 174 -7.40 25.79 -8.92
CA ASN A 174 -8.41 24.95 -9.55
C ASN A 174 -8.60 23.63 -8.77
N PRO A 175 -9.67 23.52 -7.96
CA PRO A 175 -9.98 22.29 -7.22
C PRO A 175 -10.47 21.15 -8.12
N GLU A 176 -10.68 21.40 -9.42
CA GLU A 176 -11.17 20.38 -10.36
C GLU A 176 -10.08 19.37 -10.79
N CYS A 177 -8.83 19.56 -10.38
CA CYS A 177 -7.77 18.62 -10.73
C CYS A 177 -7.83 17.36 -9.86
N GLN A 178 -8.08 16.21 -10.47
CA GLN A 178 -8.18 14.93 -9.76
C GLN A 178 -6.84 14.18 -9.74
N VAL A 179 -6.07 14.30 -10.83
CA VAL A 179 -4.80 13.57 -11.01
C VAL A 179 -3.69 14.53 -11.42
N PHE A 180 -2.60 14.56 -10.67
CA PHE A 180 -1.37 15.27 -10.99
C PHE A 180 -0.36 14.33 -11.61
N LEU A 181 0.03 14.58 -12.86
CA LEU A 181 1.03 13.79 -13.56
C LEU A 181 2.33 14.58 -13.67
N THR A 182 3.41 14.05 -13.11
CA THR A 182 4.71 14.72 -13.06
C THR A 182 5.86 13.71 -13.21
N THR A 183 7.09 14.22 -13.18
CA THR A 183 8.31 13.40 -13.26
C THR A 183 9.17 13.59 -12.02
N TYR A 184 10.07 12.63 -11.77
CA TYR A 184 11.02 12.68 -10.65
C TYR A 184 11.83 13.98 -10.64
N GLU A 185 12.28 14.43 -11.81
CA GLU A 185 13.10 15.66 -11.91
C GLU A 185 12.36 16.89 -11.39
N TYR A 186 11.07 17.01 -11.68
CA TYR A 186 10.30 18.21 -11.33
C TYR A 186 9.95 18.25 -9.85
N ILE A 187 9.69 17.09 -9.24
CA ILE A 187 9.45 17.02 -7.79
C ILE A 187 10.69 17.42 -7.00
N ILE A 188 11.87 16.99 -7.44
CA ILE A 188 13.12 17.29 -6.74
C ILE A 188 13.52 18.76 -6.94
N LYS A 189 13.48 19.26 -8.18
CA LYS A 189 13.94 20.61 -8.52
C LYS A 189 13.06 21.73 -7.95
N ASP A 190 11.75 21.50 -7.83
CA ASP A 190 10.81 22.53 -7.39
C ASP A 190 10.44 22.39 -5.89
N LYS A 191 11.06 21.44 -5.17
CA LYS A 191 11.02 21.35 -3.69
C LYS A 191 12.12 22.18 -3.01
N ALA A 192 13.21 22.45 -3.74
CA ALA A 192 14.33 23.31 -3.32
C ALA A 192 14.01 24.80 -3.57
#